data_AF-A0A3S0CEZ2-F1
#
_entry.id   AF-A0A3S0CEZ2-F1
#
_cell.length_a   1.000
_cell.length_b   1.000
_cell.length_c   1.000
_cell.angle_alpha   90.00
_cell.angle_beta   90.00
_cell.angle_gamma   90.00
#
_symmetry.space_group_name_H-M   'P 1'
#
loop_
_entity.id
_entity.type
_entity.pdbx_description
1 polymer ?
#
loop_
_entity_poly.entity_id
_entity_poly.type
_entity_poly.pdbx_seq_one_letter_code
_entity_poly.pdbx_strand_id
1 'polypeptide(L)'
;MAKNAKTVGLRSVAKPPLGPMQKIVESARQGKLVVVVGTGVSIGLTNGLVPSWTGLIKNGFEYGNKKGRVTNVHLDTWSNQLASTDMDDLLGAAEFMGRKLGAPADQVYGRWLEEVFSSVQPQNERLSSALKILASLGIPICTLNYDHLLEDVTGLPALLVSDTQKVISWMRREYPAILHLHGSWDTPSSCILGIRDYETTQTNEVRDLFQRNLAAFNHLLFIGCGDTLADPNFSALVEWLRTKLQARTPQHIALTREDDVSRRNVDPAWLGFVEPLSFGKAHDDLAEFLHQHFTPIAPKKSPRKSVSVSSESNTILEDYRLFLLRDCGQMTIEGVSADMDTGQRKFDLERLFVPLNVSACPPEFSASDPDSAAKLEQWKKENRGAVPFGKILASHKRLALLALPGGGKTLLLKRLAVAYADSSRRTA
;
A
#
# COMPACT_ATOMS: atom_id res chain seq x y z
N MET A 1 55.60 -41.93 -6.47
CA MET A 1 54.14 -42.07 -6.27
C MET A 1 53.64 -40.89 -5.45
N ALA A 2 53.03 -39.89 -6.08
CA ALA A 2 52.25 -38.85 -5.42
C ALA A 2 51.29 -38.27 -6.46
N LYS A 3 49.99 -38.60 -6.36
CA LYS A 3 48.94 -38.00 -7.18
C LYS A 3 48.18 -37.00 -6.32
N ASN A 4 48.30 -35.72 -6.68
CA ASN A 4 47.49 -34.63 -6.13
C ASN A 4 46.02 -34.84 -6.47
N ALA A 5 45.17 -34.99 -5.44
CA ALA A 5 43.73 -34.92 -5.56
C ALA A 5 43.31 -33.44 -5.64
N LYS A 6 42.78 -33.01 -6.78
CA LYS A 6 42.07 -31.73 -6.92
C LYS A 6 40.65 -31.91 -6.41
N THR A 7 40.34 -31.29 -5.28
CA THR A 7 38.98 -31.11 -4.78
C THR A 7 38.24 -30.15 -5.71
N VAL A 8 37.30 -30.67 -6.50
CA VAL A 8 36.41 -29.86 -7.34
C VAL A 8 35.32 -29.29 -6.43
N GLY A 9 35.38 -27.99 -6.16
CA GLY A 9 34.32 -27.27 -5.46
C GLY A 9 33.03 -27.29 -6.29
N LEU A 10 31.96 -27.84 -5.72
CA LEU A 10 30.60 -27.68 -6.23
C LEU A 10 30.25 -26.17 -6.18
N ARG A 11 30.33 -25.51 -7.34
CA ARG A 11 29.70 -24.20 -7.52
C ARG A 11 28.19 -24.39 -7.40
N SER A 12 27.56 -23.71 -6.44
CA SER A 12 26.10 -23.63 -6.36
C SER A 12 25.59 -23.05 -7.68
N VAL A 13 24.89 -23.85 -8.46
CA VAL A 13 24.19 -23.39 -9.65
C VAL A 13 23.11 -22.42 -9.16
N ALA A 14 23.30 -21.13 -9.45
CA ALA A 14 22.28 -20.13 -9.17
C ALA A 14 20.97 -20.58 -9.82
N LYS A 15 19.89 -20.68 -9.03
CA LYS A 15 18.57 -21.01 -9.58
C LYS A 15 18.21 -19.99 -10.67
N PRO A 16 17.61 -20.41 -11.79
CA PRO A 16 17.17 -19.47 -12.82
C PRO A 16 16.21 -18.43 -12.21
N PRO A 17 16.17 -17.21 -12.75
CA PRO A 17 15.25 -16.19 -12.29
C PRO A 17 13.81 -16.71 -12.40
N LEU A 18 13.02 -16.51 -11.34
CA LEU A 18 11.61 -16.90 -11.31
C LEU A 18 10.84 -16.20 -12.42
N GLY A 19 9.94 -16.93 -13.08
CA GLY A 19 9.03 -16.34 -14.06
C GLY A 19 8.07 -15.32 -13.42
N PRO A 20 7.49 -14.37 -14.18
CA PRO A 20 6.65 -13.29 -13.63
C PRO A 20 5.54 -13.80 -12.70
N MET A 21 4.83 -14.85 -13.11
CA MET A 21 3.76 -15.42 -12.28
C MET A 21 4.27 -16.09 -11.00
N GLN A 22 5.42 -16.75 -11.05
CA GLN A 22 6.04 -17.35 -9.86
C GLN A 22 6.44 -16.27 -8.84
N LYS A 23 6.90 -15.10 -9.31
CA LYS A 23 7.18 -13.95 -8.44
C LYS A 23 5.91 -13.50 -7.70
N ILE A 24 4.77 -13.42 -8.39
CA ILE A 24 3.49 -13.00 -7.78
C ILE A 24 3.00 -14.02 -6.74
N VAL A 25 3.01 -15.31 -7.07
CA VAL A 25 2.60 -16.36 -6.12
C VAL A 25 3.51 -16.36 -4.87
N GLU A 26 4.81 -16.20 -5.06
CA GLU A 26 5.75 -16.11 -3.94
C GLU A 26 5.53 -14.84 -3.11
N SER A 27 5.19 -13.72 -3.76
CA SER A 27 4.87 -12.46 -3.07
C SER A 27 3.60 -12.58 -2.24
N ALA A 28 2.59 -13.30 -2.75
CA ALA A 28 1.39 -13.62 -1.99
C ALA A 28 1.74 -14.43 -0.73
N ARG A 29 2.56 -15.49 -0.89
CA ARG A 29 3.02 -16.33 0.23
C ARG A 29 3.83 -15.57 1.28
N GLN A 30 4.60 -14.57 0.85
CA GLN A 30 5.41 -13.72 1.73
C GLN A 30 4.62 -12.57 2.37
N GLY A 31 3.33 -12.40 2.03
CA GLY A 31 2.55 -11.26 2.52
C GLY A 31 3.02 -9.91 1.98
N LYS A 32 3.56 -9.90 0.74
CA LYS A 32 4.03 -8.70 0.02
C LYS A 32 3.22 -8.38 -1.23
N LEU A 33 2.24 -9.21 -1.57
CA LEU A 33 1.33 -8.94 -2.68
C LEU A 33 0.18 -8.04 -2.21
N VAL A 34 -0.18 -7.08 -3.07
CA VAL A 34 -1.43 -6.32 -3.03
C VAL A 34 -2.07 -6.40 -4.42
N VAL A 35 -3.38 -6.60 -4.47
CA VAL A 35 -4.15 -6.66 -5.72
C VAL A 35 -4.84 -5.31 -5.94
N VAL A 36 -4.68 -4.75 -7.13
CA VAL A 36 -5.36 -3.53 -7.57
C VAL A 36 -6.39 -3.90 -8.63
N VAL A 37 -7.65 -3.61 -8.37
CA VAL A 37 -8.77 -3.94 -9.26
C VAL A 37 -9.29 -2.70 -9.98
N GLY A 38 -9.34 -2.76 -11.31
CA GLY A 38 -9.87 -1.71 -12.18
C GLY A 38 -11.23 -2.06 -12.78
N THR A 39 -11.74 -1.15 -13.62
CA THR A 39 -13.13 -1.20 -14.12
C THR A 39 -13.41 -2.42 -14.99
N GLY A 40 -12.39 -3.01 -15.62
CA GLY A 40 -12.54 -4.24 -16.40
C GLY A 40 -13.07 -5.42 -15.57
N VAL A 41 -12.80 -5.46 -14.26
CA VAL A 41 -13.38 -6.48 -13.36
C VAL A 41 -14.85 -6.20 -13.09
N SER A 42 -15.25 -4.95 -12.83
CA SER A 42 -16.67 -4.60 -12.64
C SER A 42 -17.50 -4.90 -13.90
N ILE A 43 -16.96 -4.59 -15.09
CA ILE A 43 -17.54 -4.98 -16.38
C ILE A 43 -17.69 -6.50 -16.47
N GLY A 44 -16.61 -7.26 -16.18
CA GLY A 44 -16.61 -8.72 -16.25
C GLY A 44 -17.52 -9.39 -15.21
N LEU A 45 -17.65 -8.81 -14.02
CA LEU A 45 -18.55 -9.31 -12.96
C LEU A 45 -20.01 -9.14 -13.33
N THR A 46 -20.34 -8.12 -14.10
CA THR A 46 -21.72 -7.69 -14.36
C THR A 46 -22.17 -7.91 -15.79
N ASN A 47 -21.36 -8.62 -16.59
CA ASN A 47 -21.58 -8.83 -18.01
C ASN A 47 -21.81 -7.52 -18.79
N GLY A 48 -21.09 -6.47 -18.41
CA GLY A 48 -21.10 -5.17 -19.08
C GLY A 48 -22.16 -4.17 -18.62
N LEU A 49 -22.86 -4.42 -17.50
CA LEU A 49 -23.79 -3.44 -16.93
C LEU A 49 -23.09 -2.23 -16.32
N VAL A 50 -21.90 -2.40 -15.72
CA VAL A 50 -21.09 -1.28 -15.26
C VAL A 50 -20.42 -0.60 -16.46
N PRO A 51 -20.51 0.74 -16.59
CA PRO A 51 -19.86 1.44 -17.68
C PRO A 51 -18.33 1.46 -17.50
N SER A 52 -17.60 1.53 -18.62
CA SER A 52 -16.20 1.97 -18.59
C SER A 52 -16.11 3.42 -18.11
N TRP A 53 -14.90 3.92 -17.84
CA TRP A 53 -14.74 5.31 -17.40
C TRP A 53 -15.29 6.33 -18.41
N THR A 54 -14.98 6.17 -19.71
CA THR A 54 -15.58 6.97 -20.79
C THR A 54 -17.10 6.80 -20.84
N GLY A 55 -17.59 5.57 -20.67
CA GLY A 55 -19.02 5.29 -20.62
C GLY A 55 -19.72 5.97 -19.44
N LEU A 56 -19.05 6.06 -18.29
CA LEU A 56 -19.55 6.73 -17.10
C LEU A 56 -19.67 8.23 -17.36
N ILE A 57 -18.64 8.86 -17.92
CA ILE A 57 -18.68 10.30 -18.23
C ILE A 57 -19.82 10.59 -19.22
N LYS A 58 -19.96 9.77 -20.28
CA LYS A 58 -21.06 9.89 -21.24
C LYS A 58 -22.43 9.75 -20.56
N ASN A 59 -22.60 8.76 -19.68
CA ASN A 59 -23.82 8.58 -18.90
C ASN A 59 -24.13 9.82 -18.02
N GLY A 60 -23.11 10.42 -17.40
CA GLY A 60 -23.26 11.66 -16.63
C GLY A 60 -23.72 12.86 -17.46
N PHE A 61 -23.24 12.98 -18.70
CA PHE A 61 -23.73 13.98 -19.64
C PHE A 61 -25.21 13.77 -20.00
N GLU A 62 -25.61 12.53 -20.29
CA GLU A 62 -27.00 12.16 -20.58
C GLU A 62 -27.93 12.43 -19.38
N TYR A 63 -27.47 12.05 -18.17
CA TYR A 63 -28.17 12.34 -16.92
C TYR A 63 -28.33 13.85 -16.70
N GLY A 64 -27.25 14.61 -16.88
CA GLY A 64 -27.27 16.07 -16.76
C GLY A 64 -28.23 16.72 -17.74
N ASN A 65 -28.37 16.18 -18.95
CA ASN A 65 -29.33 16.67 -19.95
C ASN A 65 -30.76 16.39 -19.51
N LYS A 66 -31.04 15.16 -19.03
CA LYS A 66 -32.34 14.77 -18.45
C LYS A 66 -32.74 15.65 -17.25
N LYS A 67 -31.78 16.15 -16.48
CA LYS A 67 -32.00 17.08 -15.36
C LYS A 67 -31.99 18.56 -15.74
N GLY A 68 -31.82 18.90 -17.02
CA GLY A 68 -31.74 20.29 -17.51
C GLY A 68 -30.49 21.05 -17.06
N ARG A 69 -29.45 20.34 -16.60
CA ARG A 69 -28.16 20.92 -16.16
C ARG A 69 -27.14 20.99 -17.29
N VAL A 70 -27.27 20.08 -18.25
CA VAL A 70 -26.51 20.04 -19.52
C VAL A 70 -27.48 20.35 -20.65
N THR A 71 -27.01 20.95 -21.74
CA THR A 71 -27.83 21.28 -22.92
C THR A 71 -27.39 20.41 -24.09
N ASN A 72 -28.24 20.28 -25.13
CA ASN A 72 -27.84 19.56 -26.35
C ASN A 72 -26.59 20.15 -27.01
N VAL A 73 -26.41 21.48 -26.97
CA VAL A 73 -25.19 22.13 -27.46
C VAL A 73 -23.95 21.66 -26.69
N HIS A 74 -24.05 21.48 -25.36
CA HIS A 74 -22.94 20.92 -24.59
C HIS A 74 -22.66 19.46 -24.96
N LEU A 75 -23.70 18.65 -25.19
CA LEU A 75 -23.52 17.26 -25.65
C LEU A 75 -22.77 17.19 -26.98
N ASP A 76 -23.18 18.00 -27.96
CA ASP A 76 -22.54 18.08 -29.27
C ASP A 76 -21.10 18.61 -29.17
N THR A 77 -20.85 19.55 -28.25
CA THR A 77 -19.51 20.11 -28.03
C THR A 77 -18.55 19.06 -27.50
N TRP A 78 -19.00 18.24 -26.54
CA TRP A 78 -18.15 17.27 -25.83
C TRP A 78 -18.14 15.88 -26.46
N SER A 79 -18.98 15.60 -27.47
CA SER A 79 -19.03 14.29 -28.12
C SER A 79 -17.71 13.87 -28.75
N ASN A 80 -16.97 14.85 -29.31
CA ASN A 80 -15.67 14.59 -29.93
C ASN A 80 -14.59 14.25 -28.88
N GLN A 81 -14.57 14.97 -27.75
CA GLN A 81 -13.65 14.72 -26.64
C GLN A 81 -13.92 13.38 -25.96
N LEU A 82 -15.20 12.98 -25.84
CA LEU A 82 -15.57 11.65 -25.33
C LEU A 82 -15.17 10.50 -26.28
N ALA A 83 -14.97 10.79 -27.56
CA ALA A 83 -14.45 9.85 -28.55
C ALA A 83 -12.91 9.92 -28.68
N SER A 84 -12.26 10.87 -28.00
CA SER A 84 -10.81 11.03 -28.00
C SER A 84 -10.14 9.90 -27.22
N THR A 85 -8.94 9.50 -27.67
CA THR A 85 -8.05 8.63 -26.91
C THR A 85 -7.12 9.43 -26.00
N ASP A 86 -7.21 10.76 -26.02
CA ASP A 86 -6.43 11.65 -25.15
C ASP A 86 -7.09 11.72 -23.75
N MET A 87 -6.27 11.50 -22.72
CA MET A 87 -6.73 11.54 -21.34
C MET A 87 -7.10 12.96 -20.88
N ASP A 88 -6.42 14.00 -21.39
CA ASP A 88 -6.69 15.38 -20.99
C ASP A 88 -8.07 15.84 -21.50
N ASP A 89 -8.47 15.38 -22.70
CA ASP A 89 -9.80 15.60 -23.25
C ASP A 89 -10.89 14.96 -22.38
N LEU A 90 -10.69 13.70 -21.98
CA LEU A 90 -11.62 12.96 -21.12
C LEU A 90 -11.72 13.59 -19.72
N LEU A 91 -10.59 14.01 -19.13
CA LEU A 91 -10.56 14.70 -17.85
C LEU A 91 -11.28 16.06 -17.92
N GLY A 92 -11.10 16.80 -19.01
CA GLY A 92 -11.84 18.04 -19.27
C GLY A 92 -13.35 17.80 -19.34
N ALA A 93 -13.77 16.73 -20.02
CA ALA A 93 -15.17 16.36 -20.13
C ALA A 93 -15.75 15.95 -18.77
N ALA A 94 -15.02 15.15 -18.00
CA ALA A 94 -15.39 14.75 -16.64
C ALA A 94 -15.53 15.95 -15.70
N GLU A 95 -14.59 16.89 -15.72
CA GLU A 95 -14.61 18.11 -14.91
C GLU A 95 -15.81 19.01 -15.28
N PHE A 96 -16.10 19.17 -16.58
CA PHE A 96 -17.26 19.93 -17.03
C PHE A 96 -18.57 19.27 -16.57
N MET A 97 -18.71 17.97 -16.82
CA MET A 97 -19.88 17.19 -16.44
C MET A 97 -20.11 17.23 -14.92
N GLY A 98 -19.06 16.97 -14.13
CA GLY A 98 -19.10 17.04 -12.67
C GLY A 98 -19.59 18.40 -12.17
N ARG A 99 -19.06 19.50 -12.72
CA ARG A 99 -19.53 20.86 -12.38
C ARG A 99 -21.00 21.10 -12.73
N LYS A 100 -21.49 20.57 -13.86
CA LYS A 100 -22.91 20.70 -14.23
C LYS A 100 -23.83 19.91 -13.30
N LEU A 101 -23.38 18.75 -12.83
CA LEU A 101 -24.10 17.96 -11.84
C LEU A 101 -23.95 18.47 -10.40
N GLY A 102 -23.02 19.41 -10.16
CA GLY A 102 -22.77 20.01 -8.86
C GLY A 102 -21.86 19.19 -7.94
N ALA A 103 -20.95 18.41 -8.51
CA ALA A 103 -19.92 17.70 -7.75
C ALA A 103 -19.10 18.67 -6.86
N PRO A 104 -18.65 18.24 -5.66
CA PRO A 104 -18.94 16.94 -5.03
C PRO A 104 -20.22 16.91 -4.19
N ALA A 105 -20.83 18.06 -3.89
CA ALA A 105 -21.77 18.19 -2.77
C ALA A 105 -23.26 18.27 -3.16
N ASP A 106 -23.58 18.54 -4.42
CA ASP A 106 -24.98 18.61 -4.87
C ASP A 106 -25.61 17.21 -4.92
N GLN A 107 -26.87 17.12 -4.48
CA GLN A 107 -27.64 15.87 -4.50
C GLN A 107 -27.82 15.31 -5.92
N VAL A 108 -27.82 16.15 -6.95
CA VAL A 108 -27.94 15.72 -8.36
C VAL A 108 -26.74 14.85 -8.76
N TYR A 109 -25.53 15.19 -8.32
CA TYR A 109 -24.33 14.38 -8.54
C TYR A 109 -24.39 13.06 -7.77
N GLY A 110 -24.79 13.09 -6.49
CA GLY A 110 -24.93 11.88 -5.68
C GLY A 110 -25.98 10.91 -6.23
N ARG A 111 -27.16 11.41 -6.64
CA ARG A 111 -28.21 10.59 -7.25
C ARG A 111 -27.83 10.01 -8.60
N TRP A 112 -26.96 10.70 -9.35
CA TRP A 112 -26.43 10.15 -10.60
C TRP A 112 -25.55 8.93 -10.32
N LEU A 113 -24.60 9.03 -9.38
CA LEU A 113 -23.75 7.90 -8.98
C LEU A 113 -24.60 6.74 -8.42
N GLU A 114 -25.59 7.03 -7.59
CA GLU A 114 -26.54 6.04 -7.07
C GLU A 114 -27.32 5.35 -8.20
N GLU A 115 -27.84 6.08 -9.20
CA GLU A 115 -28.56 5.51 -10.34
C GLU A 115 -27.68 4.58 -11.19
N VAL A 116 -26.38 4.84 -11.27
CA VAL A 116 -25.43 4.00 -12.01
C VAL A 116 -25.06 2.73 -11.23
N PHE A 117 -24.78 2.84 -9.93
CA PHE A 117 -24.09 1.77 -9.21
C PHE A 117 -24.95 0.97 -8.22
N SER A 118 -25.99 1.58 -7.62
CA SER A 118 -26.70 0.98 -6.48
C SER A 118 -27.43 -0.33 -6.79
N SER A 119 -27.93 -0.50 -8.03
CA SER A 119 -28.71 -1.67 -8.43
C SER A 119 -27.88 -2.75 -9.11
N VAL A 120 -26.58 -2.53 -9.32
CA VAL A 120 -25.74 -3.46 -10.06
C VAL A 120 -25.29 -4.57 -9.12
N GLN A 121 -25.33 -5.82 -9.60
CA GLN A 121 -25.01 -7.01 -8.81
C GLN A 121 -24.07 -7.92 -9.59
N PRO A 122 -23.18 -8.68 -8.91
CA PRO A 122 -22.35 -9.68 -9.57
C PRO A 122 -23.20 -10.77 -10.24
N GLN A 123 -22.90 -11.07 -11.49
CA GLN A 123 -23.55 -12.11 -12.30
C GLN A 123 -22.58 -13.21 -12.75
N ASN A 124 -21.28 -12.91 -12.80
CA ASN A 124 -20.25 -13.86 -13.19
C ASN A 124 -19.73 -14.65 -11.98
N GLU A 125 -20.32 -15.82 -11.74
CA GLU A 125 -19.96 -16.69 -10.61
C GLU A 125 -18.50 -17.19 -10.66
N ARG A 126 -17.96 -17.44 -11.85
CA ARG A 126 -16.58 -17.92 -12.00
C ARG A 126 -15.58 -16.85 -11.57
N LEU A 127 -15.76 -15.63 -12.07
CA LEU A 127 -14.91 -14.50 -11.67
C LEU A 127 -15.12 -14.14 -10.18
N SER A 128 -16.36 -14.20 -9.70
CA SER A 128 -16.67 -14.00 -8.28
C SER A 128 -15.93 -14.99 -7.39
N SER A 129 -15.90 -16.28 -7.76
CA SER A 129 -15.16 -17.33 -7.06
C SER A 129 -13.65 -17.06 -7.05
N ALA A 130 -13.08 -16.63 -8.18
CA ALA A 130 -11.66 -16.30 -8.27
C ALA A 130 -11.27 -15.13 -7.35
N LEU A 131 -12.09 -14.06 -7.31
CA LEU A 131 -11.85 -12.90 -6.43
C LEU A 131 -12.03 -13.26 -4.95
N LYS A 132 -13.04 -14.08 -4.61
CA LYS A 132 -13.22 -14.65 -3.25
C LYS A 132 -11.98 -15.39 -2.79
N ILE A 133 -11.31 -16.14 -3.67
CA ILE A 133 -10.09 -16.85 -3.30
C ILE A 133 -8.96 -15.87 -2.95
N LEU A 134 -8.75 -14.81 -3.74
CA LEU A 134 -7.74 -13.80 -3.43
C LEU A 134 -7.97 -13.20 -2.02
N ALA A 135 -9.21 -12.84 -1.72
CA ALA A 135 -9.59 -12.33 -0.39
C ALA A 135 -9.38 -13.38 0.71
N SER A 136 -9.77 -14.65 0.47
CA SER A 136 -9.62 -15.74 1.44
C SER A 136 -8.16 -16.06 1.80
N LEU A 137 -7.22 -15.73 0.91
CA LEU A 137 -5.78 -15.83 1.14
C LEU A 137 -5.21 -14.68 1.99
N GLY A 138 -6.04 -13.73 2.41
CA GLY A 138 -5.62 -12.54 3.15
C GLY A 138 -4.76 -11.60 2.32
N ILE A 139 -4.90 -11.64 0.99
CA ILE A 139 -4.23 -10.69 0.09
C ILE A 139 -5.03 -9.37 0.16
N PRO A 140 -4.40 -8.23 0.50
CA PRO A 140 -5.06 -6.94 0.49
C PRO A 140 -5.51 -6.60 -0.93
N ILE A 141 -6.75 -6.14 -1.06
CA ILE A 141 -7.35 -5.71 -2.33
C ILE A 141 -7.67 -4.23 -2.21
N CYS A 142 -7.25 -3.46 -3.21
CA CYS A 142 -7.69 -2.09 -3.42
C CYS A 142 -8.34 -1.95 -4.80
N THR A 143 -9.20 -0.95 -4.96
CA THR A 143 -9.92 -0.72 -6.20
C THR A 143 -9.89 0.75 -6.61
N LEU A 144 -10.01 0.96 -7.91
CA LEU A 144 -10.14 2.24 -8.58
C LEU A 144 -11.60 2.51 -8.99
N ASN A 145 -12.49 1.57 -8.67
CA ASN A 145 -13.90 1.63 -8.99
C ASN A 145 -14.70 2.26 -7.84
N TYR A 146 -15.83 2.87 -8.20
CA TYR A 146 -16.73 3.48 -7.22
C TYR A 146 -17.75 2.48 -6.66
N ASP A 147 -18.09 1.45 -7.44
CA ASP A 147 -19.07 0.39 -7.12
C ASP A 147 -18.66 -0.50 -5.93
N HIS A 148 -19.61 -1.26 -5.39
CA HIS A 148 -19.38 -2.19 -4.27
C HIS A 148 -19.37 -3.67 -4.67
N LEU A 149 -19.05 -3.99 -5.93
CA LEU A 149 -19.13 -5.38 -6.40
C LEU A 149 -18.10 -6.28 -5.72
N LEU A 150 -16.95 -5.74 -5.32
CA LEU A 150 -15.92 -6.50 -4.60
C LEU A 150 -16.39 -6.84 -3.18
N GLU A 151 -17.10 -5.94 -2.53
CA GLU A 151 -17.73 -6.12 -1.22
C GLU A 151 -18.80 -7.21 -1.31
N ASP A 152 -19.69 -7.12 -2.30
CA ASP A 152 -20.74 -8.12 -2.54
C ASP A 152 -20.15 -9.51 -2.81
N VAL A 153 -19.04 -9.57 -3.56
CA VAL A 153 -18.35 -10.83 -3.84
C VAL A 153 -17.59 -11.34 -2.62
N THR A 154 -16.83 -10.51 -1.91
CA THR A 154 -15.88 -10.98 -0.88
C THR A 154 -16.45 -11.01 0.53
N GLY A 155 -17.56 -10.29 0.77
CA GLY A 155 -18.10 -10.03 2.10
C GLY A 155 -17.25 -9.09 2.96
N LEU A 156 -16.22 -8.46 2.38
CA LEU A 156 -15.40 -7.48 3.08
C LEU A 156 -16.05 -6.09 3.01
N PRO A 157 -15.88 -5.23 4.04
CA PRO A 157 -16.40 -3.87 3.99
C PRO A 157 -15.56 -2.98 3.07
N ALA A 158 -16.20 -1.97 2.48
CA ALA A 158 -15.52 -0.87 1.81
C ALA A 158 -14.73 -0.01 2.81
N LEU A 159 -13.55 0.46 2.38
CA LEU A 159 -12.68 1.35 3.14
C LEU A 159 -12.25 2.53 2.26
N LEU A 160 -12.56 3.75 2.68
CA LEU A 160 -12.11 4.97 2.03
C LEU A 160 -10.72 5.38 2.52
N VAL A 161 -9.93 5.99 1.64
CA VAL A 161 -8.60 6.53 1.98
C VAL A 161 -8.66 7.60 3.08
N SER A 162 -9.78 8.31 3.21
CA SER A 162 -10.01 9.33 4.24
C SER A 162 -10.06 8.76 5.66
N ASP A 163 -10.36 7.46 5.84
CA ASP A 163 -10.35 6.80 7.15
C ASP A 163 -8.92 6.37 7.53
N THR A 164 -8.08 7.34 7.86
CA THR A 164 -6.62 7.14 8.06
C THR A 164 -6.30 6.05 9.08
N GLN A 165 -7.08 5.93 10.17
CA GLN A 165 -6.85 4.92 11.20
C GLN A 165 -7.12 3.50 10.69
N LYS A 166 -8.23 3.30 9.96
CA LYS A 166 -8.52 2.00 9.36
C LYS A 166 -7.57 1.69 8.21
N VAL A 167 -7.15 2.67 7.42
CA VAL A 167 -6.13 2.49 6.37
C VAL A 167 -4.80 2.01 6.97
N ILE A 168 -4.32 2.61 8.06
CA ILE A 168 -3.11 2.14 8.75
C ILE A 168 -3.28 0.69 9.23
N SER A 169 -4.45 0.36 9.79
CA SER A 169 -4.74 -1.00 10.26
C SER A 169 -4.83 -2.01 9.10
N TRP A 170 -5.38 -1.58 7.96
CA TRP A 170 -5.43 -2.34 6.71
C TRP A 170 -4.03 -2.61 6.16
N MET A 171 -3.14 -1.61 6.14
CA MET A 171 -1.74 -1.79 5.73
C MET A 171 -0.98 -2.78 6.62
N ARG A 172 -1.30 -2.81 7.92
CA ARG A 172 -0.75 -3.79 8.87
C ARG A 172 -1.40 -5.17 8.74
N ARG A 173 -2.36 -5.35 7.83
CA ARG A 173 -3.17 -6.57 7.64
C ARG A 173 -4.00 -6.94 8.89
N GLU A 174 -4.35 -5.95 9.70
CA GLU A 174 -5.16 -6.11 10.92
C GLU A 174 -6.64 -5.80 10.67
N TYR A 175 -6.97 -5.14 9.56
CA TYR A 175 -8.34 -4.79 9.17
C TYR A 175 -8.63 -5.27 7.74
N PRO A 176 -9.33 -6.42 7.57
CA PRO A 176 -9.68 -6.91 6.24
C PRO A 176 -10.82 -6.07 5.66
N ALA A 177 -10.53 -5.40 4.55
CA ALA A 177 -11.45 -4.51 3.84
C ALA A 177 -10.99 -4.33 2.38
N ILE A 178 -11.86 -3.79 1.54
CA ILE A 178 -11.52 -3.36 0.18
C ILE A 178 -11.20 -1.86 0.23
N LEU A 179 -9.97 -1.47 -0.15
CA LEU A 179 -9.56 -0.07 -0.12
C LEU A 179 -9.94 0.64 -1.43
N HIS A 180 -10.87 1.59 -1.37
CA HIS A 180 -11.28 2.44 -2.49
C HIS A 180 -10.35 3.63 -2.66
N LEU A 181 -9.44 3.53 -3.61
CA LEU A 181 -8.50 4.61 -3.91
C LEU A 181 -9.20 5.80 -4.57
N HIS A 182 -10.26 5.58 -5.35
CA HIS A 182 -11.00 6.65 -6.05
C HIS A 182 -12.31 7.03 -5.36
N GLY A 183 -12.48 6.66 -4.10
CA GLY A 183 -13.71 6.90 -3.37
C GLY A 183 -14.81 5.90 -3.73
N SER A 184 -16.01 6.16 -3.22
CA SER A 184 -17.16 5.28 -3.39
C SER A 184 -18.42 6.05 -3.73
N TRP A 185 -19.31 5.42 -4.50
CA TRP A 185 -20.54 6.04 -5.01
C TRP A 185 -21.49 6.49 -3.89
N ASP A 186 -21.51 5.78 -2.76
CA ASP A 186 -22.35 6.07 -1.59
C ASP A 186 -21.82 7.26 -0.76
N THR A 187 -20.60 7.67 -1.04
CA THR A 187 -19.93 8.84 -0.47
C THR A 187 -19.42 9.74 -1.61
N PRO A 188 -20.31 10.42 -2.37
CA PRO A 188 -19.96 11.13 -3.60
C PRO A 188 -18.80 12.13 -3.45
N SER A 189 -18.66 12.75 -2.29
CA SER A 189 -17.57 13.69 -2.02
C SER A 189 -16.19 13.06 -1.87
N SER A 190 -16.12 11.73 -1.83
CA SER A 190 -14.86 10.99 -1.86
C SER A 190 -14.41 10.62 -3.28
N CYS A 191 -15.31 10.73 -4.27
CA CYS A 191 -15.05 10.31 -5.63
C CYS A 191 -13.99 11.18 -6.31
N ILE A 192 -13.09 10.53 -7.04
CA ILE A 192 -12.08 11.21 -7.86
C ILE A 192 -12.44 10.98 -9.31
N LEU A 193 -12.82 12.06 -10.00
CA LEU A 193 -13.32 11.98 -11.36
C LEU A 193 -12.82 13.12 -12.25
N GLY A 194 -12.92 14.36 -11.77
CA GLY A 194 -12.51 15.55 -12.51
C GLY A 194 -11.08 15.98 -12.19
N ILE A 195 -10.55 16.90 -13.02
CA ILE A 195 -9.20 17.49 -12.87
C ILE A 195 -8.95 17.98 -11.44
N ARG A 196 -9.91 18.70 -10.85
CA ARG A 196 -9.78 19.27 -9.51
C ARG A 196 -9.63 18.21 -8.42
N ASP A 197 -10.32 17.08 -8.58
CA ASP A 197 -10.24 15.98 -7.61
C ASP A 197 -8.82 15.40 -7.63
N TYR A 198 -8.26 15.19 -8.83
CA TYR A 198 -6.88 14.72 -8.99
C TYR A 198 -5.86 15.70 -8.40
N GLU A 199 -5.96 17.00 -8.68
CA GLU A 199 -5.08 18.03 -8.11
C GLU A 199 -5.14 18.05 -6.57
N THR A 200 -6.36 17.98 -6.01
CA THR A 200 -6.56 17.93 -4.56
C THR A 200 -5.94 16.67 -3.96
N THR A 201 -6.01 15.54 -4.67
CA THR A 201 -5.44 14.28 -4.18
C THR A 201 -3.93 14.24 -4.18
N GLN A 202 -3.27 14.90 -5.15
CA GLN A 202 -1.81 14.99 -5.20
C GLN A 202 -1.22 15.83 -4.06
N THR A 203 -1.99 16.78 -3.53
CA THR A 203 -1.57 17.62 -2.39
C THR A 203 -1.85 16.98 -1.03
N ASN A 204 -2.56 15.85 -0.99
CA ASN A 204 -2.86 15.14 0.25
C ASN A 204 -1.68 14.25 0.67
N GLU A 205 -0.88 14.73 1.62
CA GLU A 205 0.33 14.04 2.11
C GLU A 205 0.08 12.62 2.63
N VAL A 206 -1.07 12.39 3.26
CA VAL A 206 -1.42 11.08 3.83
C VAL A 206 -1.68 10.08 2.71
N ARG A 207 -2.48 10.48 1.72
CA ARG A 207 -2.75 9.67 0.53
C ARG A 207 -1.49 9.39 -0.27
N ASP A 208 -0.67 10.42 -0.50
CA ASP A 208 0.60 10.32 -1.21
C ASP A 208 1.55 9.34 -0.50
N LEU A 209 1.68 9.43 0.83
CA LEU A 209 2.45 8.47 1.63
C LEU A 209 1.94 7.04 1.47
N PHE A 210 0.62 6.84 1.48
CA PHE A 210 0.02 5.51 1.30
C PHE A 210 0.29 4.93 -0.08
N GLN A 211 0.05 5.70 -1.14
CA GLN A 211 0.28 5.26 -2.52
C GLN A 211 1.76 4.93 -2.77
N ARG A 212 2.68 5.76 -2.27
CA ARG A 212 4.12 5.50 -2.34
C ARG A 212 4.51 4.26 -1.56
N ASN A 213 3.96 4.06 -0.36
CA ASN A 213 4.25 2.87 0.44
C ASN A 213 3.77 1.59 -0.26
N LEU A 214 2.55 1.62 -0.81
CA LEU A 214 1.97 0.52 -1.57
C LEU A 214 2.89 0.10 -2.72
N ALA A 215 3.31 1.02 -3.57
CA ALA A 215 4.12 0.68 -4.74
C ALA A 215 5.61 0.43 -4.42
N ALA A 216 6.19 1.12 -3.43
CA ALA A 216 7.62 0.95 -3.12
C ALA A 216 7.94 -0.36 -2.38
N PHE A 217 7.02 -0.84 -1.53
CA PHE A 217 7.30 -1.96 -0.62
C PHE A 217 6.46 -3.22 -0.88
N ASN A 218 5.49 -3.16 -1.80
CA ASN A 218 4.69 -4.31 -2.20
C ASN A 218 4.88 -4.62 -3.69
N HIS A 219 4.57 -5.86 -4.06
CA HIS A 219 4.32 -6.20 -5.44
C HIS A 219 2.84 -5.95 -5.71
N LEU A 220 2.55 -5.17 -6.76
CA LEU A 220 1.19 -4.90 -7.20
C LEU A 220 0.82 -5.87 -8.32
N LEU A 221 -0.35 -6.49 -8.19
CA LEU A 221 -1.01 -7.23 -9.26
C LEU A 221 -2.24 -6.44 -9.71
N PHE A 222 -2.20 -5.88 -10.91
CA PHE A 222 -3.31 -5.17 -11.53
C PHE A 222 -4.21 -6.14 -12.28
N ILE A 223 -5.52 -6.07 -12.03
CA ILE A 223 -6.54 -6.90 -12.66
C ILE A 223 -7.63 -5.99 -13.21
N GLY A 224 -7.87 -6.03 -14.52
CA GLY A 224 -8.88 -5.19 -15.17
C GLY A 224 -8.53 -3.69 -15.21
N CYS A 225 -7.25 -3.32 -15.06
CA CYS A 225 -6.77 -1.94 -15.04
C CYS A 225 -6.25 -1.43 -16.40
N GLY A 226 -6.75 -1.97 -17.52
CA GLY A 226 -6.18 -1.73 -18.86
C GLY A 226 -5.94 -0.26 -19.16
N ASP A 227 -7.00 0.55 -19.13
CA ASP A 227 -6.90 2.00 -19.36
C ASP A 227 -6.75 2.78 -18.06
N THR A 228 -6.95 2.12 -16.91
CA THR A 228 -6.81 2.74 -15.58
C THR A 228 -5.35 3.04 -15.22
N LEU A 229 -4.37 2.47 -15.92
CA LEU A 229 -2.95 2.83 -15.75
C LEU A 229 -2.57 4.14 -16.46
N ALA A 230 -3.44 4.67 -17.34
CA ALA A 230 -3.29 6.02 -17.89
C ALA A 230 -3.78 7.12 -16.94
N ASP A 231 -4.29 6.72 -15.76
CA ASP A 231 -4.78 7.63 -14.72
C ASP A 231 -3.67 8.59 -14.21
N PRO A 232 -4.01 9.89 -13.96
CA PRO A 232 -3.04 10.88 -13.49
C PRO A 232 -2.35 10.54 -12.16
N ASN A 233 -3.06 9.94 -11.20
CA ASN A 233 -2.47 9.56 -9.90
C ASN A 233 -1.44 8.43 -10.08
N PHE A 234 -1.74 7.46 -10.95
CA PHE A 234 -0.75 6.42 -11.27
C PHE A 234 0.43 7.01 -12.02
N SER A 235 0.20 7.84 -13.03
CA SER A 235 1.28 8.50 -13.79
C SER A 235 2.22 9.28 -12.87
N ALA A 236 1.68 10.04 -11.91
CA ALA A 236 2.47 10.76 -10.90
C ALA A 236 3.27 9.81 -9.98
N LEU A 237 2.65 8.71 -9.55
CA LEU A 237 3.31 7.69 -8.72
C LEU A 237 4.46 7.00 -9.47
N VAL A 238 4.24 6.66 -10.74
CA VAL A 238 5.25 6.05 -11.62
C VAL A 238 6.43 6.99 -11.82
N GLU A 239 6.16 8.25 -12.12
CA GLU A 239 7.22 9.24 -12.32
C GLU A 239 8.01 9.48 -11.02
N TRP A 240 7.32 9.54 -9.88
CA TRP A 240 7.97 9.62 -8.58
C TRP A 240 8.88 8.40 -8.31
N LEU A 241 8.41 7.19 -8.59
CA LEU A 241 9.18 5.95 -8.45
C LEU A 241 10.43 5.95 -9.35
N ARG A 242 10.28 6.35 -10.62
CA ARG A 242 11.39 6.45 -11.58
C ARG A 242 12.43 7.46 -11.12
N THR A 243 12.01 8.65 -10.73
CA THR A 243 12.92 9.75 -10.36
C THR A 243 13.58 9.56 -9.00
N LYS A 244 12.87 9.02 -8.01
CA LYS A 244 13.35 8.94 -6.62
C LYS A 244 13.89 7.58 -6.21
N LEU A 245 13.40 6.48 -6.80
CA LEU A 245 13.75 5.12 -6.37
C LEU A 245 14.56 4.32 -7.40
N GLN A 246 14.83 4.85 -8.59
CA GLN A 246 15.78 4.38 -9.62
C GLN A 246 16.03 2.85 -9.65
N ALA A 247 15.50 2.11 -10.63
CA ALA A 247 15.79 0.69 -10.93
C ALA A 247 15.70 -0.33 -9.76
N ARG A 248 15.32 0.08 -8.54
CA ARG A 248 15.18 -0.75 -7.34
C ARG A 248 13.73 -0.95 -6.94
N THR A 249 12.79 -0.45 -7.74
CA THR A 249 11.37 -0.65 -7.50
C THR A 249 10.98 -2.08 -7.82
N PRO A 250 10.09 -2.71 -7.03
CA PRO A 250 9.59 -4.02 -7.37
C PRO A 250 8.87 -3.98 -8.72
N GLN A 251 9.14 -4.97 -9.56
CA GLN A 251 8.46 -5.09 -10.84
C GLN A 251 7.01 -5.52 -10.60
N HIS A 252 6.06 -4.66 -10.95
CA HIS A 252 4.64 -4.95 -10.81
C HIS A 252 4.13 -5.71 -12.04
N ILE A 253 2.97 -6.36 -11.90
CA ILE A 253 2.36 -7.15 -12.97
C ILE A 253 0.94 -6.68 -13.22
N ALA A 254 0.55 -6.58 -14.49
CA ALA A 254 -0.84 -6.42 -14.89
C ALA A 254 -1.29 -7.59 -15.74
N LEU A 255 -2.45 -8.15 -15.40
CA LEU A 255 -3.07 -9.21 -16.18
C LEU A 255 -3.76 -8.62 -17.41
N THR A 256 -3.37 -9.08 -18.60
CA THR A 256 -3.92 -8.64 -19.89
C THR A 256 -4.35 -9.82 -20.74
N ARG A 257 -5.16 -9.56 -21.77
CA ARG A 257 -5.38 -10.56 -22.83
C ARG A 257 -4.08 -10.81 -23.59
N GLU A 258 -3.95 -11.98 -24.19
CA GLU A 258 -2.77 -12.40 -24.97
C GLU A 258 -2.42 -11.38 -26.06
N ASP A 259 -3.42 -10.93 -26.82
CA ASP A 259 -3.22 -9.98 -27.92
C ASP A 259 -2.79 -8.58 -27.46
N ASP A 260 -3.04 -8.23 -26.19
CA ASP A 260 -2.67 -6.92 -25.63
C ASP A 260 -1.23 -6.90 -25.10
N VAL A 261 -0.59 -8.05 -24.88
CA VAL A 261 0.74 -8.12 -24.24
C VAL A 261 1.78 -7.32 -25.02
N SER A 262 1.86 -7.53 -26.34
CA SER A 262 2.83 -6.84 -27.20
C SER A 262 2.62 -5.33 -27.21
N ARG A 263 1.35 -4.89 -27.25
CA ARG A 263 0.98 -3.48 -27.24
C ARG A 263 1.30 -2.82 -25.89
N ARG A 264 0.97 -3.48 -24.78
CA ARG A 264 1.22 -2.96 -23.42
C ARG A 264 2.69 -2.99 -23.03
N ASN A 265 3.49 -3.90 -23.59
CA ASN A 265 4.93 -3.95 -23.34
C ASN A 265 5.68 -2.70 -23.84
N VAL A 266 5.16 -2.03 -24.86
CA VAL A 266 5.76 -0.81 -25.43
C VAL A 266 5.03 0.46 -25.02
N ASP A 267 3.99 0.35 -24.20
CA ASP A 267 3.19 1.47 -23.72
C ASP A 267 4.01 2.32 -22.72
N PRO A 268 4.23 3.63 -22.98
CA PRO A 268 5.02 4.49 -22.10
C PRO A 268 4.49 4.57 -20.65
N ALA A 269 3.17 4.42 -20.47
CA ALA A 269 2.55 4.41 -19.14
C ALA A 269 2.91 3.13 -18.35
N TRP A 270 3.24 2.04 -19.04
CA TRP A 270 3.56 0.75 -18.44
C TRP A 270 5.07 0.52 -18.33
N LEU A 271 5.83 0.99 -19.32
CA LEU A 271 7.23 0.68 -19.51
C LEU A 271 8.08 0.96 -18.25
N GLY A 272 8.72 -0.08 -17.72
CA GLY A 272 9.59 0.02 -16.53
C GLY A 272 8.86 0.10 -15.19
N PHE A 273 7.52 0.09 -15.18
CA PHE A 273 6.71 0.06 -13.97
C PHE A 273 5.89 -1.24 -13.84
N VAL A 274 5.21 -1.63 -14.92
CA VAL A 274 4.35 -2.82 -14.97
C VAL A 274 4.75 -3.71 -16.14
N GLU A 275 4.90 -5.01 -15.88
CA GLU A 275 4.96 -6.02 -16.93
C GLU A 275 3.55 -6.57 -17.23
N PRO A 276 3.11 -6.57 -18.50
CA PRO A 276 1.90 -7.28 -18.90
C PRO A 276 2.13 -8.80 -18.84
N LEU A 277 1.18 -9.51 -18.24
CA LEU A 277 1.15 -10.97 -18.18
C LEU A 277 -0.19 -11.45 -18.75
N SER A 278 -0.11 -12.31 -19.78
CA SER A 278 -1.31 -12.90 -20.38
C SER A 278 -2.03 -13.81 -19.38
N PHE A 279 -3.34 -13.64 -19.25
CA PHE A 279 -4.22 -14.60 -18.57
C PHE A 279 -4.95 -15.55 -19.54
N GLY A 280 -4.85 -15.32 -20.85
CA GLY A 280 -5.59 -16.08 -21.88
C GLY A 280 -6.01 -15.22 -23.07
N LYS A 281 -6.82 -15.81 -23.96
CA LYS A 281 -7.29 -15.19 -25.20
C LYS A 281 -8.59 -14.42 -25.01
N ALA A 282 -9.48 -14.95 -24.17
CA ALA A 282 -10.79 -14.40 -23.89
C ALA A 282 -10.85 -13.85 -22.46
N HIS A 283 -11.71 -12.86 -22.21
CA HIS A 283 -11.90 -12.30 -20.86
C HIS A 283 -12.34 -13.36 -19.84
N ASP A 284 -13.07 -14.39 -20.27
CA ASP A 284 -13.51 -15.49 -19.42
C ASP A 284 -12.37 -16.36 -18.89
N ASP A 285 -11.20 -16.35 -19.55
CA ASP A 285 -10.02 -17.11 -19.14
C ASP A 285 -9.42 -16.57 -17.83
N LEU A 286 -9.72 -15.30 -17.47
CA LEU A 286 -9.19 -14.64 -16.27
C LEU A 286 -9.53 -15.41 -14.99
N ALA A 287 -10.76 -15.90 -14.88
CA ALA A 287 -11.20 -16.61 -13.68
C ALA A 287 -10.41 -17.91 -13.50
N GLU A 288 -10.25 -18.69 -14.58
CA GLU A 288 -9.49 -19.94 -14.56
C GLU A 288 -8.00 -19.69 -14.26
N PHE A 289 -7.42 -18.67 -14.88
CA PHE A 289 -6.05 -18.25 -14.61
C PHE A 289 -5.80 -17.95 -13.12
N LEU A 290 -6.69 -17.18 -12.50
CA LEU A 290 -6.59 -16.86 -11.06
C LEU A 290 -6.76 -18.12 -10.20
N HIS A 291 -7.71 -18.99 -10.51
CA HIS A 291 -7.90 -20.26 -9.81
C HIS A 291 -6.68 -21.17 -9.88
N GLN A 292 -6.04 -21.26 -11.05
CA GLN A 292 -4.88 -22.10 -11.28
C GLN A 292 -3.68 -21.67 -10.42
N HIS A 293 -3.50 -20.37 -10.23
CA HIS A 293 -2.32 -19.83 -9.57
C HIS A 293 -2.52 -19.50 -8.08
N PHE A 294 -3.75 -19.16 -7.69
CA PHE A 294 -4.12 -18.88 -6.31
C PHE A 294 -5.02 -20.01 -5.83
N THR A 295 -4.44 -20.91 -5.06
CA THR A 295 -5.18 -22.00 -4.41
C THR A 295 -5.26 -21.73 -2.92
N PRO A 296 -6.43 -21.94 -2.28
CA PRO A 296 -6.54 -21.90 -0.83
C PRO A 296 -5.57 -22.91 -0.23
N ILE A 297 -4.48 -22.42 0.36
CA ILE A 297 -3.65 -23.26 1.19
C ILE A 297 -4.49 -23.53 2.43
N ALA A 298 -4.88 -24.78 2.66
CA ALA A 298 -5.59 -25.19 3.88
C ALA A 298 -4.95 -24.51 5.08
N PRO A 299 -5.73 -23.96 6.04
CA PRO A 299 -5.18 -23.18 7.13
C PRO A 299 -4.24 -24.08 7.93
N LYS A 300 -2.94 -23.96 7.67
CA LYS A 300 -1.95 -24.40 8.64
C LYS A 300 -2.19 -23.47 9.81
N LYS A 301 -2.87 -23.98 10.85
CA LYS A 301 -2.74 -23.51 12.23
C LYS A 301 -1.32 -23.00 12.35
N SER A 302 -1.16 -21.70 12.53
CA SER A 302 0.14 -21.07 12.60
C SER A 302 1.05 -21.95 13.46
N PRO A 303 1.99 -22.70 12.87
CA PRO A 303 3.04 -23.24 13.70
C PRO A 303 3.76 -21.97 14.13
N ARG A 304 3.99 -21.82 15.44
CA ARG A 304 5.19 -21.11 15.86
C ARG A 304 6.34 -21.78 15.10
N LYS A 305 6.71 -21.23 13.94
CA LYS A 305 7.81 -21.76 13.15
C LYS A 305 9.05 -21.41 13.94
N SER A 306 9.56 -22.39 14.68
CA SER A 306 10.99 -22.61 14.74
C SER A 306 11.47 -22.66 13.29
N VAL A 307 12.00 -21.55 12.81
CA VAL A 307 12.64 -21.49 11.50
C VAL A 307 13.81 -22.46 11.59
N SER A 308 13.73 -23.58 10.87
CA SER A 308 14.94 -24.33 10.53
C SER A 308 15.70 -23.47 9.54
N VAL A 309 16.54 -22.60 10.09
CA VAL A 309 17.33 -21.65 9.32
C VAL A 309 18.25 -22.46 8.41
N SER A 310 18.16 -22.26 7.09
CA SER A 310 19.19 -22.79 6.19
C SER A 310 20.54 -22.21 6.62
N SER A 311 21.62 -22.99 6.50
CA SER A 311 22.96 -22.55 6.92
C SER A 311 23.34 -21.16 6.39
N GLU A 312 22.87 -20.83 5.19
CA GLU A 312 23.06 -19.56 4.50
C GLU A 312 22.26 -18.39 5.10
N SER A 313 21.04 -18.62 5.60
CA SER A 313 20.27 -17.59 6.31
C SER A 313 20.82 -17.34 7.72
N ASN A 314 21.41 -18.36 8.35
CA ASN A 314 22.07 -18.19 9.65
C ASN A 314 23.35 -17.37 9.49
N THR A 315 24.15 -17.61 8.46
CA THR A 315 25.35 -16.80 8.19
C THR A 315 25.00 -15.34 7.92
N ILE A 316 23.95 -15.05 7.13
CA ILE A 316 23.52 -13.67 6.87
C ILE A 316 23.03 -12.98 8.16
N LEU A 317 22.28 -13.70 9.01
CA LEU A 317 21.82 -13.16 10.28
C LEU A 317 22.98 -12.89 11.24
N GLU A 318 23.98 -13.78 11.30
CA GLU A 318 25.19 -13.56 12.09
C GLU A 318 26.01 -12.39 11.55
N ASP A 319 26.20 -12.28 10.24
CA ASP A 319 26.90 -11.15 9.62
C ASP A 319 26.20 -9.82 9.92
N TYR A 320 24.86 -9.81 9.90
CA TYR A 320 24.09 -8.63 10.27
C TYR A 320 24.19 -8.30 11.76
N ARG A 321 24.17 -9.31 12.65
CA ARG A 321 24.40 -9.12 14.09
C ARG A 321 25.79 -8.54 14.36
N LEU A 322 26.83 -9.08 13.71
CA LEU A 322 28.20 -8.56 13.80
C LEU A 322 28.31 -7.13 13.27
N PHE A 323 27.61 -6.82 12.19
CA PHE A 323 27.51 -5.45 11.68
C PHE A 323 26.90 -4.50 12.72
N LEU A 324 25.77 -4.88 13.34
CA LEU A 324 25.14 -4.08 14.40
C LEU A 324 26.07 -3.88 15.61
N LEU A 325 26.77 -4.93 16.05
CA LEU A 325 27.74 -4.83 17.14
C LEU A 325 28.90 -3.89 16.79
N ARG A 326 29.41 -3.94 15.56
CA ARG A 326 30.49 -3.08 15.11
C ARG A 326 30.06 -1.61 14.98
N ASP A 327 28.89 -1.37 14.42
CA ASP A 327 28.43 -0.02 14.06
C ASP A 327 27.74 0.70 15.23
N CYS A 328 26.99 -0.05 16.04
CA CYS A 328 26.25 0.50 17.18
C CYS A 328 26.99 0.31 18.51
N GLY A 329 27.87 -0.70 18.65
CA GLY A 329 28.55 -1.02 19.91
C GLY A 329 29.69 -0.08 20.28
N GLN A 330 30.11 0.80 19.37
CA GLN A 330 31.13 1.80 19.63
C GLN A 330 30.64 3.21 19.27
N MET A 331 31.12 4.21 20.01
CA MET A 331 30.78 5.61 19.76
C MET A 331 31.99 6.53 19.96
N THR A 332 32.10 7.57 19.13
CA THR A 332 33.00 8.71 19.33
C THR A 332 32.28 9.78 20.13
N ILE A 333 32.98 10.41 21.08
CA ILE A 333 32.43 11.51 21.87
C ILE A 333 32.84 12.81 21.18
N GLU A 334 32.04 13.24 20.20
CA GLU A 334 32.23 14.51 19.52
C GLU A 334 31.54 15.64 20.30
N GLY A 335 32.27 16.72 20.61
CA GLY A 335 31.70 17.94 21.20
C GLY A 335 31.71 18.05 22.73
N VAL A 336 32.36 17.15 23.45
CA VAL A 336 32.76 17.38 24.85
C VAL A 336 34.13 18.08 24.79
N SER A 337 34.36 19.12 25.61
CA SER A 337 35.64 19.83 25.73
C SER A 337 36.73 18.94 26.35
N ALA A 338 37.02 17.84 25.68
CA ALA A 338 38.13 16.95 25.91
C ALA A 338 39.11 17.10 24.74
N ASP A 339 40.39 16.87 25.04
CA ASP A 339 41.51 16.93 24.10
C ASP A 339 41.18 16.31 22.74
N MET A 340 41.69 16.89 21.64
CA MET A 340 41.43 16.40 20.26
C MET A 340 41.77 14.91 20.08
N ASP A 341 42.71 14.40 20.88
CA ASP A 341 43.13 12.99 20.95
C ASP A 341 42.08 12.04 21.59
N THR A 342 41.15 12.58 22.36
CA THR A 342 40.10 11.83 23.07
C THR A 342 38.81 11.76 22.27
N GLY A 343 38.48 12.81 21.51
CA GLY A 343 37.27 12.88 20.67
C GLY A 343 37.27 11.91 19.47
N GLN A 344 38.46 11.51 18.98
CA GLN A 344 38.61 10.54 17.90
C GLN A 344 38.64 9.07 18.39
N ARG A 345 38.69 8.83 19.70
CA ARG A 345 38.69 7.47 20.25
C ARG A 345 37.29 6.89 20.24
N LYS A 346 37.18 5.63 19.81
CA LYS A 346 35.97 4.84 19.88
C LYS A 346 35.85 4.21 21.26
N PHE A 347 34.78 4.53 21.96
CA PHE A 347 34.45 3.97 23.27
C PHE A 347 33.37 2.92 23.15
N ASP A 348 33.42 1.92 24.02
CA ASP A 348 32.37 0.91 24.15
C ASP A 348 31.08 1.56 24.67
N LEU A 349 30.01 1.44 23.88
CA LEU A 349 28.71 2.02 24.19
C LEU A 349 28.19 1.53 25.55
N GLU A 350 28.37 0.25 25.87
CA GLU A 350 27.81 -0.36 27.09
C GLU A 350 28.46 0.19 28.36
N ARG A 351 29.70 0.69 28.28
CA ARG A 351 30.39 1.35 29.39
C ARG A 351 29.99 2.80 29.59
N LEU A 352 29.48 3.44 28.55
CA LEU A 352 29.08 4.85 28.57
C LEU A 352 27.57 5.04 28.73
N PHE A 353 26.79 3.99 28.48
CA PHE A 353 25.34 4.08 28.47
C PHE A 353 24.78 4.26 29.88
N VAL A 354 24.10 5.39 30.10
CA VAL A 354 23.30 5.62 31.30
C VAL A 354 21.83 5.29 30.97
N PRO A 355 21.19 4.35 31.70
CA PRO A 355 19.79 4.02 31.48
C PRO A 355 18.86 5.24 31.54
N LEU A 356 18.05 5.42 30.50
CA LEU A 356 17.09 6.53 30.43
C LEU A 356 15.86 6.23 31.27
N ASN A 357 15.40 7.26 31.99
CA ASN A 357 14.08 7.29 32.60
C ASN A 357 13.11 8.04 31.68
N VAL A 358 11.91 7.52 31.53
CA VAL A 358 10.84 8.09 30.70
C VAL A 358 9.66 8.47 31.57
N SER A 359 8.96 9.53 31.17
CA SER A 359 7.69 9.94 31.75
C SER A 359 6.58 9.72 30.72
N ALA A 360 5.37 9.41 31.21
CA ALA A 360 4.22 9.29 30.33
C ALA A 360 3.83 10.66 29.77
N CYS A 361 3.40 10.70 28.50
CA CYS A 361 2.85 11.91 27.91
C CYS A 361 1.38 12.07 28.35
N PRO A 362 0.96 13.24 28.86
CA PRO A 362 -0.43 13.46 29.23
C PRO A 362 -1.34 13.32 28.00
N PRO A 363 -2.53 12.71 28.15
CA PRO A 363 -3.53 12.68 27.09
C PRO A 363 -4.08 14.09 26.84
N GLU A 364 -4.39 14.40 25.58
CA GLU A 364 -5.13 15.62 25.23
C GLU A 364 -6.63 15.39 25.48
N PHE A 365 -7.24 16.28 26.26
CA PHE A 365 -8.68 16.33 26.46
C PHE A 365 -9.28 17.46 25.61
N SER A 366 -10.49 17.25 25.06
CA SER A 366 -11.18 18.28 24.27
C SER A 366 -11.39 19.56 25.09
N ALA A 367 -11.20 20.72 24.47
CA ALA A 367 -11.50 22.02 25.09
C ALA A 367 -12.99 22.20 25.46
N SER A 368 -13.88 21.38 24.89
CA SER A 368 -15.30 21.34 25.20
C SER A 368 -15.68 20.42 26.36
N ASP A 369 -14.73 19.65 26.93
CA ASP A 369 -14.97 18.76 28.06
C ASP A 369 -14.89 19.56 29.38
N PRO A 370 -16.01 19.75 30.11
CA PRO A 370 -16.04 20.54 31.35
C PRO A 370 -15.19 19.93 32.48
N ASP A 371 -14.89 18.63 32.41
CA ASP A 371 -14.10 17.90 33.40
C ASP A 371 -12.64 17.69 32.99
N SER A 372 -12.22 18.26 31.85
CA SER A 372 -10.86 18.10 31.29
C SER A 372 -9.75 18.42 32.30
N ALA A 373 -9.91 19.48 33.09
CA ALA A 373 -8.94 19.88 34.12
C ALA A 373 -8.85 18.86 35.26
N ALA A 374 -9.99 18.34 35.73
CA ALA A 374 -10.04 17.35 36.82
C ALA A 374 -9.46 16.00 36.37
N LYS A 375 -9.80 15.54 35.16
CA LYS A 375 -9.26 14.32 34.55
C LYS A 375 -7.75 14.40 34.35
N LEU A 376 -7.24 15.55 33.92
CA LEU A 376 -5.80 15.77 33.76
C LEU A 376 -5.06 15.73 35.11
N GLU A 377 -5.62 16.34 36.16
CA GLU A 377 -5.03 16.29 37.51
C GLU A 377 -5.05 14.87 38.10
N GLN A 378 -6.13 14.11 37.89
CA GLN A 378 -6.17 12.70 38.28
C GLN A 378 -5.11 11.89 37.53
N TRP A 379 -5.04 12.04 36.20
CA TRP A 379 -4.05 11.33 35.38
C TRP A 379 -2.61 11.64 35.80
N LYS A 380 -2.30 12.90 36.13
CA LYS A 380 -0.97 13.32 36.63
C LYS A 380 -0.62 12.66 37.96
N LYS A 381 -1.60 12.42 38.85
CA LYS A 381 -1.37 11.72 40.12
C LYS A 381 -1.07 10.25 39.90
N GLU A 382 -1.78 9.61 38.97
CA GLU A 382 -1.62 8.19 38.65
C GLU A 382 -0.33 7.90 37.86
N ASN A 383 0.12 8.83 37.02
CA ASN A 383 1.28 8.66 36.13
C ASN A 383 2.49 9.49 36.59
N ARG A 384 2.62 9.69 37.91
CA ARG A 384 3.67 10.53 38.49
C ARG A 384 5.01 9.80 38.52
N GLY A 385 6.05 10.46 38.01
CA GLY A 385 7.44 10.04 38.17
C GLY A 385 8.02 9.39 36.92
N ALA A 386 9.34 9.52 36.78
CA ALA A 386 10.07 8.92 35.67
C ALA A 386 10.37 7.45 35.98
N VAL A 387 10.11 6.57 35.02
CA VAL A 387 10.31 5.12 35.14
C VAL A 387 11.45 4.69 34.22
N PRO A 388 12.32 3.74 34.61
CA PRO A 388 13.34 3.21 33.71
C PRO A 388 12.73 2.66 32.42
N PHE A 389 13.29 3.07 31.27
CA PHE A 389 12.78 2.71 29.95
C PHE A 389 12.60 1.20 29.78
N GLY A 390 13.51 0.39 30.32
CA GLY A 390 13.43 -1.08 30.24
C GLY A 390 12.14 -1.67 30.84
N LYS A 391 11.62 -1.08 31.94
CA LYS A 391 10.35 -1.53 32.53
C LYS A 391 9.14 -1.22 31.64
N ILE A 392 9.18 -0.07 30.98
CA ILE A 392 8.14 0.34 30.04
C ILE A 392 8.19 -0.50 28.77
N LEU A 393 9.39 -0.75 28.23
CA LEU A 393 9.59 -1.62 27.07
C LEU A 393 9.12 -3.07 27.32
N ALA A 394 9.30 -3.59 28.54
CA ALA A 394 8.84 -4.93 28.89
C ALA A 394 7.31 -5.06 28.93
N SER A 395 6.60 -3.98 29.26
CA SER A 395 5.13 -3.97 29.41
C SER A 395 4.40 -3.54 28.13
N HIS A 396 5.06 -2.79 27.24
CA HIS A 396 4.45 -2.20 26.06
C HIS A 396 5.12 -2.69 24.78
N LYS A 397 4.32 -3.26 23.86
CA LYS A 397 4.82 -3.75 22.55
C LYS A 397 5.16 -2.62 21.57
N ARG A 398 4.66 -1.40 21.79
CA ARG A 398 4.80 -0.24 20.92
C ARG A 398 4.97 1.01 21.80
N LEU A 399 5.97 1.84 21.51
CA LEU A 399 6.29 3.05 22.27
C LEU A 399 6.68 4.19 21.32
N ALA A 400 6.15 5.38 21.56
CA ALA A 400 6.60 6.63 20.94
C ALA A 400 7.43 7.41 21.96
N LEU A 401 8.73 7.62 21.67
CA LEU A 401 9.64 8.33 22.55
C LEU A 401 9.86 9.76 22.08
N LEU A 402 9.32 10.72 22.83
CA LEU A 402 9.52 12.15 22.59
C LEU A 402 10.62 12.68 23.50
N ALA A 403 11.62 13.35 22.92
CA ALA A 403 12.65 14.04 23.69
C ALA A 403 13.25 15.18 22.86
N LEU A 404 13.77 16.21 23.54
CA LEU A 404 14.55 17.28 22.92
C LEU A 404 15.84 16.73 22.24
N PRO A 405 16.47 17.50 21.34
CA PRO A 405 17.82 17.19 20.86
C PRO A 405 18.78 16.95 22.03
N GLY A 406 19.63 15.93 21.92
CA GLY A 406 20.53 15.52 23.03
C GLY A 406 19.90 14.65 24.12
N GLY A 407 18.57 14.44 24.13
CA GLY A 407 17.87 13.61 25.13
C GLY A 407 18.12 12.10 25.07
N GLY A 408 19.22 11.64 24.47
CA GLY A 408 19.64 10.24 24.49
C GLY A 408 18.92 9.27 23.54
N LYS A 409 17.99 9.74 22.68
CA LYS A 409 17.21 8.87 21.76
C LYS A 409 18.09 7.97 20.88
N THR A 410 19.09 8.55 20.22
CA THR A 410 20.01 7.82 19.34
C THR A 410 20.85 6.80 20.13
N LEU A 411 21.29 7.18 21.33
CA LEU A 411 22.08 6.32 22.21
C LEU A 411 21.26 5.11 22.66
N LEU A 412 19.99 5.32 23.02
CA LEU A 412 19.06 4.27 23.38
C LEU A 412 18.82 3.29 22.22
N LEU A 413 18.61 3.79 21.00
CA LEU A 413 18.41 2.95 19.82
C LEU A 413 19.66 2.10 19.53
N LYS A 414 20.86 2.69 19.60
CA LYS A 414 22.12 1.95 19.46
C LYS A 414 22.27 0.88 20.55
N ARG A 415 21.92 1.20 21.80
CA ARG A 415 21.95 0.25 22.93
C ARG A 415 21.01 -0.92 22.70
N LEU A 416 19.79 -0.66 22.22
CA LEU A 416 18.82 -1.70 21.87
C LEU A 416 19.32 -2.57 20.71
N ALA A 417 19.88 -1.98 19.65
CA ALA A 417 20.44 -2.73 18.53
C ALA A 417 21.52 -3.72 19.00
N VAL A 418 22.45 -3.27 19.86
CA VAL A 418 23.51 -4.11 20.46
C VAL A 418 22.93 -5.20 21.35
N ALA A 419 22.00 -4.87 22.26
CA ALA A 419 21.37 -5.82 23.16
C ALA A 419 20.57 -6.91 22.42
N TYR A 420 19.93 -6.58 21.31
CA TYR A 420 19.12 -7.53 20.55
C TYR A 420 19.94 -8.33 19.53
N ALA A 421 21.10 -7.83 19.10
CA ALA A 421 22.05 -8.54 18.26
C ALA A 421 22.73 -9.73 18.97
N ASP A 422 22.90 -9.65 20.30
CA ASP A 422 23.50 -10.71 21.12
C ASP A 422 22.62 -10.99 22.35
N SER A 423 22.04 -12.18 22.43
CA SER A 423 21.13 -12.55 23.52
C SER A 423 21.76 -12.50 24.91
N SER A 424 23.10 -12.62 25.02
CA SER A 424 23.80 -12.51 26.31
C SER A 424 23.82 -11.08 26.87
N ARG A 425 23.58 -10.07 26.02
CA ARG A 425 23.68 -8.64 26.37
C ARG A 425 22.35 -8.00 26.77
N ARG A 426 21.26 -8.78 26.81
CA ARG A 426 19.90 -8.29 27.12
C ARG A 426 19.64 -8.05 28.61
N THR A 427 20.45 -8.65 29.48
CA THR A 427 20.31 -8.59 30.94
C THR A 427 21.29 -7.61 31.61
N ALA A 428 22.21 -7.03 30.85
CA ALA A 428 23.11 -5.96 31.28
C ALA A 428 22.47 -4.60 31.00
#